data_AF-A0A928EK04-F1
#
_entry.id   AF-A0A928EK04-F1
#
_cell.length_a   1.000
_cell.length_b   1.000
_cell.length_c   1.000
_cell.angle_alpha   90.00
_cell.angle_beta   90.00
_cell.angle_gamma   90.00
#
_symmetry.space_group_name_H-M   'P 1'
#
loop_
_entity.id
_entity.type
_entity.pdbx_description
1 polymer ?
#
loop_
_entity_poly.entity_id
_entity_poly.type
_entity_poly.pdbx_seq_one_letter_code
_entity_poly.pdbx_strand_id
1 'polypeptide(L)'
;MAGEFEFFASDVNLSELSMLSAEQSALIEARICEISEMADDAAKFSANVMSDGMGVYDAFALISPGITFGESDVHSDALSDNVPRIFAYSKTLNLNDKAVFSQLYTDKLMRLGYSINESNLLPLGEPEETFVYLKSVYADEAYDVFSQGFDNPRVRYVSSLKEAVSSVIDGEAGYCLLPLEERGARLPTIEEMLYRADLKIVSVTPVFGFDGSLDMKYALVAKQFTLQRYTKEDDRYLEIRLPTDSDTSLSELLSVADAYGIGVYRINTASYHTESGERSSYSIVFHSEGESFTTLLVYLTLFVYDYTPVGIYKNLE
;
A
#
# COMPACT_ATOMS: atom_id res chain seq x y z
N MET A 1 -19.53 -29.64 -42.04
CA MET A 1 -18.38 -30.54 -41.83
C MET A 1 -17.42 -29.84 -40.89
N ALA A 2 -17.60 -30.05 -39.59
CA ALA A 2 -16.63 -29.66 -38.57
C ALA A 2 -15.75 -30.90 -38.34
N GLY A 3 -14.44 -30.77 -38.55
CA GLY A 3 -13.50 -31.84 -38.24
C GLY A 3 -13.21 -31.82 -36.75
N GLU A 4 -13.52 -32.91 -36.07
CA GLU A 4 -13.03 -33.18 -34.71
C GLU A 4 -11.52 -33.37 -34.77
N PHE A 5 -10.78 -32.51 -34.07
CA PHE A 5 -9.37 -32.74 -33.77
C PHE A 5 -9.31 -33.52 -32.46
N GLU A 6 -9.11 -34.83 -32.54
CA GLU A 6 -8.74 -35.65 -31.40
C GLU A 6 -7.24 -35.45 -31.11
N PHE A 7 -6.92 -34.91 -29.94
CA PHE A 7 -5.54 -34.80 -29.45
C PHE A 7 -5.19 -36.11 -28.72
N PHE A 8 -4.33 -36.95 -29.31
CA PHE A 8 -3.88 -38.19 -28.68
C PHE A 8 -2.63 -37.94 -27.81
N ALA A 9 -2.69 -38.33 -26.54
CA ALA A 9 -1.58 -38.20 -25.58
C ALA A 9 -0.33 -39.02 -25.96
N SER A 10 -0.42 -39.92 -26.96
CA SER A 10 0.68 -40.73 -27.48
C SER A 10 1.70 -39.97 -28.32
N ASP A 11 1.37 -38.74 -28.76
CA ASP A 11 2.26 -37.91 -29.58
C ASP A 11 3.11 -36.93 -28.74
N VAL A 12 2.97 -36.97 -27.41
CA VAL A 12 3.75 -36.13 -26.49
C VAL A 12 5.04 -36.86 -26.11
N ASN A 13 6.15 -36.44 -26.71
CA ASN A 13 7.46 -37.00 -26.40
C ASN A 13 7.95 -36.49 -25.02
N LEU A 14 7.84 -37.35 -24.00
CA LEU A 14 8.22 -37.02 -22.62
C LEU A 14 9.69 -36.58 -22.47
N SER A 15 10.60 -37.07 -23.32
CA SER A 15 11.99 -36.61 -23.27
C SER A 15 12.16 -35.19 -23.80
N GLU A 16 11.40 -34.80 -24.83
CA GLU A 16 11.40 -33.43 -25.35
C GLU A 16 10.77 -32.45 -24.35
N LEU A 17 9.67 -32.84 -23.70
CA LEU A 17 9.07 -32.04 -22.62
C LEU A 17 10.04 -31.86 -21.43
N SER A 18 10.75 -32.92 -21.03
CA SER A 18 11.72 -32.83 -19.95
C SER A 18 12.91 -31.92 -20.31
N MET A 19 13.37 -31.96 -21.57
CA MET A 19 14.43 -31.07 -22.04
C MET A 19 13.97 -29.60 -22.07
N LEU A 20 12.78 -29.34 -22.62
CA LEU A 20 12.19 -27.99 -22.64
C LEU A 20 11.97 -27.44 -21.24
N SER A 21 11.52 -28.28 -20.29
CA SER A 21 11.35 -27.89 -18.90
C SER A 21 12.69 -27.55 -18.22
N ALA A 22 13.75 -28.31 -18.50
CA ALA A 22 15.09 -28.01 -17.99
C ALA A 22 15.67 -26.71 -18.58
N GLU A 23 15.49 -26.50 -19.88
CA GLU A 23 15.90 -25.26 -20.56
C GLU A 23 15.13 -24.05 -20.02
N GLN A 24 13.82 -24.17 -19.85
CA GLN A 24 13.00 -23.11 -19.25
C GLN A 24 13.44 -22.79 -17.82
N SER A 25 13.75 -23.81 -17.02
CA SER A 25 14.24 -23.63 -15.64
C SER A 25 15.57 -22.88 -15.63
N ALA A 26 16.52 -23.27 -16.51
CA ALA A 26 17.81 -22.59 -16.62
C ALA A 26 17.67 -21.12 -17.05
N LEU A 27 16.74 -20.82 -17.96
CA LEU A 27 16.44 -19.43 -18.37
C LEU A 27 15.81 -18.61 -17.23
N ILE A 28 14.92 -19.21 -16.43
CA ILE A 28 14.35 -18.56 -15.25
C ILE A 28 15.44 -18.26 -14.21
N GLU A 29 16.32 -19.21 -13.93
CA GLU A 29 17.44 -19.02 -13.00
C GLU A 29 18.39 -17.91 -13.45
N ALA A 30 18.77 -17.89 -14.74
CA ALA A 30 19.60 -16.83 -15.30
C ALA A 30 18.93 -15.45 -15.15
N ARG A 31 17.63 -15.36 -15.44
CA ARG A 31 16.86 -14.12 -15.28
C ARG A 31 16.78 -13.66 -13.82
N ILE A 32 16.56 -14.57 -12.87
CA ILE A 32 16.54 -14.25 -11.44
C ILE A 32 17.92 -13.76 -10.99
N CYS A 33 19.01 -14.34 -11.51
CA CYS A 33 20.37 -13.89 -11.23
C CYS A 33 20.58 -12.44 -11.67
N GLU A 34 20.18 -12.09 -12.89
CA GLU A 34 20.24 -10.70 -13.40
C GLU A 34 19.42 -9.73 -12.54
N ILE A 35 18.18 -10.10 -12.19
CA ILE A 35 17.32 -9.26 -11.33
C ILE A 35 17.95 -9.09 -9.94
N SER A 36 18.56 -10.14 -9.39
CA SER A 36 19.26 -10.09 -8.12
C SER A 36 20.47 -9.16 -8.14
N GLU A 37 21.26 -9.16 -9.21
CA GLU A 37 22.37 -8.21 -9.39
C GLU A 37 21.85 -6.77 -9.43
N MET A 38 20.79 -6.51 -10.21
CA MET A 38 20.16 -5.18 -10.24
C MET A 38 19.65 -4.74 -8.88
N ALA A 39 19.00 -5.63 -8.14
CA ALA A 39 18.52 -5.34 -6.78
C ALA A 39 19.68 -5.08 -5.81
N ASP A 40 20.86 -5.69 -6.03
CA ASP A 40 22.08 -5.43 -5.26
C ASP A 40 22.58 -4.02 -5.46
N ASP A 41 22.71 -3.62 -6.73
CA ASP A 41 23.23 -2.32 -7.09
C ASP A 41 22.29 -1.21 -6.63
N ALA A 42 20.97 -1.42 -6.77
CA ALA A 42 19.97 -0.51 -6.23
C ALA A 42 20.04 -0.42 -4.70
N ALA A 43 20.14 -1.55 -4.00
CA ALA A 43 20.21 -1.56 -2.53
C ALA A 43 21.46 -0.85 -2.01
N LYS A 44 22.62 -1.05 -2.65
CA LYS A 44 23.85 -0.33 -2.31
C LYS A 44 23.73 1.17 -2.56
N PHE A 45 23.12 1.57 -3.69
CA PHE A 45 22.88 2.98 -3.98
C PHE A 45 22.01 3.63 -2.91
N SER A 46 20.88 3.00 -2.58
CA SER A 46 19.97 3.50 -1.55
C SER A 46 20.63 3.52 -0.17
N ALA A 47 21.42 2.51 0.17
CA ALA A 47 22.20 2.51 1.41
C ALA A 47 23.16 3.70 1.49
N ASN A 48 23.87 4.01 0.41
CA ASN A 48 24.78 5.16 0.36
C ASN A 48 24.04 6.48 0.61
N VAL A 49 22.95 6.75 -0.13
CA VAL A 49 22.21 8.02 0.06
C VAL A 49 21.52 8.10 1.43
N MET A 50 21.06 6.97 1.98
CA MET A 50 20.50 6.92 3.33
C MET A 50 21.59 7.16 4.40
N SER A 51 22.83 6.72 4.15
CA SER A 51 23.96 6.99 5.06
C SER A 51 24.32 8.48 5.12
N ASP A 52 23.98 9.25 4.09
CA ASP A 52 24.12 10.70 4.03
C ASP A 52 22.95 11.46 4.71
N GLY A 53 22.03 10.73 5.36
CA GLY A 53 20.92 11.29 6.13
C GLY A 53 19.60 11.43 5.37
N MET A 54 19.49 10.89 4.15
CA MET A 54 18.25 10.84 3.39
C MET A 54 17.25 9.86 4.00
N GLY A 55 15.95 10.22 3.99
CA GLY A 55 14.88 9.31 4.39
C GLY A 55 14.73 8.12 3.43
N VAL A 56 14.21 6.99 3.93
CA VAL A 56 13.99 5.77 3.13
C VAL A 56 13.07 6.03 1.94
N TYR A 57 11.95 6.71 2.19
CA TYR A 57 11.00 7.08 1.12
C TYR A 57 11.66 7.92 0.02
N ASP A 58 12.44 8.94 0.41
CA ASP A 58 13.16 9.80 -0.54
C ASP A 58 14.20 9.01 -1.34
N ALA A 59 14.94 8.12 -0.66
CA ALA A 59 15.91 7.24 -1.30
C ALA A 59 15.26 6.30 -2.33
N PHE A 60 14.00 5.90 -2.11
CA PHE A 60 13.25 5.05 -3.04
C PHE A 60 12.65 5.88 -4.18
N ALA A 61 12.20 7.09 -3.90
CA ALA A 61 11.74 8.04 -4.92
C ALA A 61 12.88 8.43 -5.88
N LEU A 62 14.14 8.43 -5.45
CA LEU A 62 15.29 8.59 -6.36
C LEU A 62 15.46 7.44 -7.36
N ILE A 63 14.82 6.30 -7.11
CA ILE A 63 14.80 5.17 -8.04
C ILE A 63 13.68 5.34 -9.07
N SER A 64 12.68 6.21 -8.82
CA SER A 64 11.46 6.35 -9.63
C SER A 64 10.92 7.79 -9.67
N PRO A 65 11.06 8.56 -10.79
CA PRO A 65 10.08 8.50 -11.89
C PRO A 65 10.68 8.90 -13.27
N GLY A 66 11.24 7.94 -14.02
CA GLY A 66 12.25 8.29 -15.02
C GLY A 66 13.48 8.93 -14.34
N ILE A 67 14.50 9.35 -15.12
CA ILE A 67 15.58 10.30 -14.76
C ILE A 67 16.97 9.79 -15.17
N THR A 68 17.52 10.57 -16.09
CA THR A 68 18.91 10.78 -16.49
C THR A 68 19.68 11.61 -15.46
N PHE A 69 20.97 11.32 -15.25
CA PHE A 69 21.91 12.27 -14.64
C PHE A 69 22.60 13.07 -15.75
N GLY A 70 22.32 14.38 -15.82
CA GLY A 70 22.92 15.30 -16.77
C GLY A 70 23.23 16.65 -16.12
N GLU A 71 24.53 16.95 -16.06
CA GLU A 71 25.20 18.26 -15.99
C GLU A 71 24.70 19.30 -14.96
N SER A 72 25.20 19.21 -13.72
CA SER A 72 25.64 20.42 -13.01
C SER A 72 26.65 20.07 -11.91
N ASP A 73 27.68 20.91 -11.84
CA ASP A 73 28.93 20.77 -11.06
C ASP A 73 28.71 20.74 -9.54
N VAL A 74 28.40 19.55 -9.00
CA VAL A 74 28.61 19.26 -7.58
C VAL A 74 29.45 17.99 -7.48
N HIS A 75 30.77 18.21 -7.36
CA HIS A 75 31.83 17.25 -7.03
C HIS A 75 31.43 15.76 -7.12
N SER A 76 31.42 15.23 -8.35
CA SER A 76 30.79 13.96 -8.75
C SER A 76 31.78 12.87 -9.16
N ASP A 77 32.97 12.78 -8.57
CA ASP A 77 34.00 11.83 -9.02
C ASP A 77 33.86 10.40 -8.46
N ALA A 78 32.84 10.10 -7.66
CA ALA A 78 32.67 8.76 -7.04
C ALA A 78 31.33 8.06 -7.30
N LEU A 79 30.39 8.69 -8.01
CA LEU A 79 28.99 8.21 -8.14
C LEU A 79 28.56 7.87 -9.59
N SER A 80 29.43 8.03 -10.59
CA SER A 80 29.04 7.99 -12.01
C SER A 80 29.01 6.59 -12.67
N ASP A 81 29.70 5.58 -12.14
CA ASP A 81 29.89 4.32 -12.89
C ASP A 81 28.76 3.28 -12.74
N ASN A 82 27.96 3.30 -11.66
CA ASN A 82 26.99 2.24 -11.36
C ASN A 82 25.52 2.58 -11.64
N VAL A 83 25.19 3.86 -11.79
CA VAL A 83 23.81 4.35 -11.94
C VAL A 83 23.20 4.16 -13.36
N PRO A 84 23.98 4.09 -14.47
CA PRO A 84 23.41 3.92 -15.81
C PRO A 84 22.75 2.56 -16.13
N ARG A 85 22.99 1.49 -15.34
CA ARG A 85 22.50 0.14 -15.68
C ARG A 85 21.06 -0.14 -15.22
N ILE A 86 20.68 0.27 -14.02
CA ILE A 86 19.36 -0.06 -13.43
C ILE A 86 18.20 0.60 -14.21
N PHE A 87 18.42 1.79 -14.76
CA PHE A 87 17.42 2.60 -15.51
C PHE A 87 16.93 1.94 -16.81
N ALA A 88 17.81 1.27 -17.56
CA ALA A 88 17.44 0.68 -18.85
C ALA A 88 16.59 -0.59 -18.72
N TYR A 89 16.74 -1.31 -17.60
CA TYR A 89 16.09 -2.60 -17.40
C TYR A 89 14.71 -2.50 -16.75
N SER A 90 14.42 -1.50 -15.90
CA SER A 90 13.10 -1.39 -15.25
C SER A 90 11.93 -1.28 -16.24
N LYS A 91 12.18 -0.73 -17.45
CA LYS A 91 11.21 -0.67 -18.57
C LYS A 91 11.05 -1.99 -19.33
N THR A 92 12.01 -2.92 -19.21
CA THR A 92 11.97 -4.25 -19.84
C THR A 92 11.50 -5.33 -18.87
N LEU A 93 11.50 -5.05 -17.56
CA LEU A 93 10.96 -5.94 -16.53
C LEU A 93 9.45 -6.13 -16.74
N ASN A 94 9.06 -7.40 -16.84
CA ASN A 94 7.64 -7.76 -16.79
C ASN A 94 7.12 -7.69 -15.34
N LEU A 95 5.84 -7.95 -15.14
CA LEU A 95 5.21 -7.93 -13.83
C LEU A 95 5.91 -8.80 -12.78
N ASN A 96 6.21 -10.06 -13.14
CA ASN A 96 6.85 -11.01 -12.23
C ASN A 96 8.26 -10.54 -11.86
N ASP A 97 9.00 -9.96 -12.82
CA ASP A 97 10.33 -9.45 -12.54
C ASP A 97 10.30 -8.27 -11.57
N LYS A 98 9.34 -7.35 -11.72
CA LYS A 98 9.16 -6.23 -10.78
C LYS A 98 8.86 -6.74 -9.38
N ALA A 99 8.01 -7.78 -9.28
CA ALA A 99 7.71 -8.40 -8.00
C ALA A 99 8.98 -8.99 -7.35
N VAL A 100 9.67 -9.88 -8.08
CA VAL A 100 10.93 -10.49 -7.64
C VAL A 100 11.98 -9.44 -7.29
N PHE A 101 12.11 -8.38 -8.10
CA PHE A 101 13.03 -7.28 -7.85
C PHE A 101 12.75 -6.62 -6.50
N SER A 102 11.51 -6.19 -6.25
CA SER A 102 11.19 -5.47 -5.01
C SER A 102 11.34 -6.35 -3.76
N GLN A 103 11.08 -7.66 -3.85
CA GLN A 103 11.40 -8.62 -2.79
C GLN A 103 12.90 -8.71 -2.54
N LEU A 104 13.71 -8.98 -3.58
CA LEU A 104 15.17 -9.10 -3.46
C LEU A 104 15.81 -7.80 -2.98
N TYR A 105 15.33 -6.66 -3.46
CA TYR A 105 15.80 -5.33 -3.08
C TYR A 105 15.55 -5.06 -1.59
N THR A 106 14.34 -5.39 -1.10
CA THR A 106 13.99 -5.28 0.32
C THR A 106 14.90 -6.18 1.18
N ASP A 107 15.06 -7.44 0.79
CA ASP A 107 15.93 -8.40 1.50
C ASP A 107 17.39 -7.92 1.57
N LYS A 108 17.91 -7.36 0.47
CA LYS A 108 19.28 -6.87 0.38
C LYS A 108 19.51 -5.65 1.26
N LEU A 109 18.57 -4.70 1.29
CA LEU A 109 18.62 -3.58 2.23
C LEU A 109 18.64 -4.04 3.69
N MET A 110 17.80 -5.02 4.03
CA MET A 110 17.79 -5.62 5.38
C MET A 110 19.13 -6.29 5.71
N ARG A 111 19.76 -7.00 4.76
CA ARG A 111 21.10 -7.60 4.94
C ARG A 111 22.20 -6.55 5.11
N LEU A 112 22.05 -5.37 4.51
CA LEU A 112 22.94 -4.22 4.71
C LEU A 112 22.71 -3.52 6.06
N GLY A 113 21.76 -3.98 6.88
CA GLY A 113 21.49 -3.47 8.22
C GLY A 113 20.42 -2.39 8.29
N TYR A 114 19.75 -2.09 7.18
CA TYR A 114 18.64 -1.12 7.17
C TYR A 114 17.34 -1.83 7.55
N SER A 115 16.69 -1.34 8.60
CA SER A 115 15.31 -1.77 8.91
C SER A 115 14.37 -1.08 7.94
N ILE A 116 13.90 -1.81 6.92
CA ILE A 116 12.82 -1.36 6.03
C ILE A 116 11.52 -1.94 6.58
N ASN A 117 10.59 -1.08 6.97
CA ASN A 117 9.27 -1.46 7.42
C ASN A 117 8.23 -0.41 7.02
N GLU A 118 6.96 -0.66 7.33
CA GLU A 118 5.84 0.23 7.00
C GLU A 118 6.03 1.66 7.54
N SER A 119 6.69 1.84 8.70
CA SER A 119 6.98 3.16 9.27
C SER A 119 7.99 3.99 8.48
N ASN A 120 8.83 3.33 7.67
CA ASN A 120 9.81 4.00 6.84
C ASN A 120 9.23 4.45 5.49
N LEU A 121 8.13 3.85 5.08
CA LEU A 121 7.49 4.04 3.77
C LEU A 121 6.27 4.95 3.86
N LEU A 122 5.70 5.13 5.05
CA LEU A 122 4.55 5.97 5.29
C LEU A 122 4.89 7.08 6.30
N PRO A 123 4.39 8.31 6.10
CA PRO A 123 4.61 9.40 7.05
C PRO A 123 3.82 9.11 8.33
N LEU A 124 4.50 8.55 9.32
CA LEU A 124 3.89 8.29 10.63
C LEU A 124 3.79 9.57 11.47
N GLY A 125 2.76 9.60 12.31
CA GLY A 125 2.58 10.62 13.34
C GLY A 125 2.26 10.00 14.69
N GLU A 126 2.38 10.82 15.73
CA GLU A 126 1.83 10.55 17.06
C GLU A 126 0.79 11.65 17.39
N PRO A 127 -0.44 11.54 16.84
CA PRO A 127 -1.47 12.52 17.11
C PRO A 127 -1.85 12.53 18.59
N GLU A 128 -2.22 13.70 19.12
CA GLU A 128 -2.75 13.79 20.48
C GLU A 128 -3.98 12.89 20.66
N GLU A 129 -4.13 12.27 21.84
CA GLU A 129 -5.25 11.38 22.17
C GLU A 129 -6.59 12.13 22.40
N THR A 130 -6.85 13.16 21.60
CA THR A 130 -8.10 13.92 21.57
C THR A 130 -8.94 13.48 20.38
N PHE A 131 -10.12 12.95 20.67
CA PHE A 131 -11.11 12.45 19.74
C PHE A 131 -12.19 13.49 19.50
N VAL A 132 -12.55 13.71 18.24
CA VAL A 132 -13.64 14.62 17.87
C VAL A 132 -14.67 13.92 16.98
N TYR A 133 -15.95 14.01 17.35
CA TYR A 133 -17.01 13.39 16.55
C TYR A 133 -18.40 13.99 16.78
N LEU A 134 -19.29 13.75 15.83
CA LEU A 134 -20.70 14.10 15.93
C LEU A 134 -21.39 13.13 16.87
N LYS A 135 -21.94 13.64 17.98
CA LYS A 135 -22.54 12.81 19.02
C LYS A 135 -23.74 12.02 18.50
N SER A 136 -23.69 10.71 18.63
CA SER A 136 -24.79 9.78 18.40
C SER A 136 -24.56 8.52 19.24
N VAL A 137 -25.61 7.70 19.43
CA VAL A 137 -25.49 6.41 20.14
C VAL A 137 -24.43 5.52 19.49
N TYR A 138 -24.47 5.39 18.16
CA TYR A 138 -23.51 4.58 17.41
C TYR A 138 -22.08 5.12 17.47
N ALA A 139 -21.90 6.44 17.47
CA ALA A 139 -20.57 7.05 17.56
C ALA A 139 -19.98 6.94 18.97
N ASP A 140 -20.81 7.04 20.01
CA ASP A 140 -20.39 6.80 21.39
C ASP A 140 -19.97 5.33 21.59
N GLU A 141 -20.71 4.37 21.01
CA GLU A 141 -20.32 2.94 21.03
C GLU A 141 -19.01 2.67 20.29
N ALA A 142 -18.82 3.25 19.10
CA ALA A 142 -17.54 3.16 18.39
C ALA A 142 -16.38 3.79 19.18
N TYR A 143 -16.62 4.91 19.87
CA TYR A 143 -15.62 5.55 20.72
C TYR A 143 -15.22 4.65 21.91
N ASP A 144 -16.18 3.97 22.53
CA ASP A 144 -15.90 3.03 23.63
C ASP A 144 -14.99 1.87 23.19
N VAL A 145 -15.05 1.45 21.93
CA VAL A 145 -14.11 0.47 21.36
C VAL A 145 -12.76 1.10 21.08
N PHE A 146 -12.72 2.21 20.34
CA PHE A 146 -11.47 2.86 19.94
C PHE A 146 -10.64 3.34 21.14
N SER A 147 -11.28 3.87 22.17
CA SER A 147 -10.62 4.45 23.35
C SER A 147 -9.85 3.44 24.20
N GLN A 148 -10.13 2.14 24.07
CA GLN A 148 -9.43 1.09 24.82
C GLN A 148 -7.93 0.99 24.48
N GLY A 149 -7.53 1.46 23.29
CA GLY A 149 -6.15 1.46 22.83
C GLY A 149 -5.31 2.66 23.31
N PHE A 150 -5.88 3.55 24.13
CA PHE A 150 -5.29 4.85 24.50
C PHE A 150 -5.15 4.98 26.02
N ASP A 151 -4.10 5.69 26.46
CA ASP A 151 -3.78 5.79 27.89
C ASP A 151 -4.68 6.80 28.60
N ASN A 152 -4.98 7.94 27.96
CA ASN A 152 -5.81 9.01 28.52
C ASN A 152 -6.62 9.74 27.43
N PRO A 153 -7.55 9.03 26.76
CA PRO A 153 -8.32 9.60 25.65
C PRO A 153 -9.25 10.71 26.12
N ARG A 154 -9.28 11.82 25.38
CA ARG A 154 -10.22 12.94 25.60
C ARG A 154 -11.22 13.02 24.48
N VAL A 155 -12.44 13.45 24.78
CA VAL A 155 -13.51 13.60 23.78
C VAL A 155 -13.97 15.04 23.64
N ARG A 156 -14.20 15.47 22.40
CA ARG A 156 -14.85 16.72 22.04
C ARG A 156 -16.00 16.44 21.06
N TYR A 157 -17.21 16.83 21.44
CA TYR A 157 -18.36 16.72 20.55
C TYR A 157 -18.48 17.94 19.65
N VAL A 158 -18.83 17.70 18.40
CA VAL A 158 -19.04 18.75 17.39
C VAL A 158 -20.44 18.69 16.78
N SER A 159 -20.82 19.74 16.06
CA SER A 159 -22.16 19.87 15.48
C SER A 159 -22.28 19.26 14.08
N SER A 160 -21.15 18.95 13.42
CA SER A 160 -21.14 18.33 12.09
C SER A 160 -19.89 17.49 11.83
N LEU A 161 -19.99 16.56 10.88
CA LEU A 161 -18.82 15.77 10.43
C LEU A 161 -17.74 16.64 9.77
N LYS A 162 -18.14 17.74 9.10
CA LYS A 162 -17.19 18.70 8.51
C LYS A 162 -16.35 19.37 9.58
N GLU A 163 -16.99 19.78 10.68
CA GLU A 163 -16.30 20.35 11.84
C GLU A 163 -15.34 19.33 12.49
N ALA A 164 -15.74 18.06 12.58
CA ALA A 164 -14.87 16.98 13.07
C ALA A 164 -13.61 16.82 12.20
N VAL A 165 -13.77 16.84 10.87
CA VAL A 165 -12.64 16.76 9.92
C VAL A 165 -11.74 17.99 10.00
N SER A 166 -12.32 19.21 9.99
CA SER A 166 -11.55 20.45 10.12
C SER A 166 -10.72 20.48 11.40
N SER A 167 -11.30 20.04 12.52
CA SER A 167 -10.60 19.95 13.81
C SER A 167 -9.29 19.14 13.74
N VAL A 168 -9.26 18.06 12.96
CA VAL A 168 -8.07 17.21 12.78
C VAL A 168 -7.08 17.85 11.79
N ILE A 169 -7.58 18.46 10.72
CA ILE A 169 -6.75 19.18 9.74
C ILE A 169 -5.99 20.33 10.41
N ASP A 170 -6.72 21.10 11.22
CA ASP A 170 -6.26 22.30 11.93
C ASP A 170 -5.41 21.96 13.17
N GLY A 171 -5.36 20.68 13.57
CA GLY A 171 -4.55 20.19 14.69
C GLY A 171 -5.17 20.43 16.07
N GLU A 172 -6.46 20.73 16.16
CA GLU A 172 -7.17 20.88 17.44
C GLU A 172 -7.54 19.53 18.09
N ALA A 173 -7.58 18.46 17.30
CA ALA A 173 -7.79 17.09 17.72
C ALA A 173 -6.85 16.16 16.94
N GLY A 174 -6.40 15.07 17.56
CA GLY A 174 -5.55 14.10 16.86
C GLY A 174 -6.35 13.14 15.99
N TYR A 175 -7.59 12.85 16.38
CA TYR A 175 -8.44 11.85 15.72
C TYR A 175 -9.88 12.33 15.56
N CYS A 176 -10.54 11.90 14.49
CA CYS A 176 -11.99 11.99 14.39
C CYS A 176 -12.64 10.65 14.05
N LEU A 177 -13.90 10.48 14.48
CA LEU A 177 -14.71 9.30 14.13
C LEU A 177 -15.63 9.66 12.97
N LEU A 178 -15.60 8.84 11.93
CA LEU A 178 -16.46 9.01 10.76
C LEU A 178 -17.24 7.72 10.49
N PRO A 179 -18.55 7.79 10.19
CA PRO A 179 -19.30 6.64 9.73
C PRO A 179 -18.79 6.27 8.33
N LEU A 180 -18.22 5.08 8.17
CA LEU A 180 -17.60 4.64 6.92
C LEU A 180 -18.60 3.88 6.05
N GLU A 181 -19.40 3.02 6.68
CA GLU A 181 -20.39 2.18 6.01
C GLU A 181 -21.72 2.21 6.77
N GLU A 182 -22.82 2.15 6.03
CA GLU A 182 -24.18 1.91 6.54
C GLU A 182 -24.71 0.63 5.88
N ARG A 183 -25.10 -0.35 6.68
CA ARG A 183 -25.63 -1.65 6.22
C ARG A 183 -24.74 -2.33 5.16
N GLY A 184 -23.42 -2.21 5.34
CA GLY A 184 -22.40 -2.78 4.45
C GLY A 184 -22.08 -1.97 3.18
N ALA A 185 -22.75 -0.84 2.93
CA ALA A 185 -22.44 0.05 1.82
C ALA A 185 -21.57 1.23 2.27
N ARG A 186 -20.49 1.52 1.53
CA ARG A 186 -19.65 2.69 1.78
C ARG A 186 -20.42 3.98 1.54
N LEU A 187 -20.20 4.98 2.37
CA LEU A 187 -20.86 6.29 2.30
C LEU A 187 -20.04 7.24 1.39
N PRO A 188 -20.52 7.57 0.16
CA PRO A 188 -19.69 8.30 -0.81
C PRO A 188 -19.25 9.69 -0.33
N THR A 189 -20.12 10.38 0.41
CA THR A 189 -19.79 11.69 1.00
C THR A 189 -18.64 11.61 1.98
N ILE A 190 -18.52 10.50 2.71
CA ILE A 190 -17.45 10.30 3.69
C ILE A 190 -16.16 9.92 2.99
N GLU A 191 -16.21 9.07 1.96
CA GLU A 191 -15.05 8.75 1.14
C GLU A 191 -14.46 10.00 0.46
N GLU A 192 -15.33 10.88 -0.05
CA GLU A 192 -14.92 12.17 -0.61
C GLU A 192 -14.31 13.10 0.46
N MET A 193 -14.87 13.12 1.67
CA MET A 193 -14.29 13.89 2.79
C MET A 193 -12.89 13.39 3.17
N LEU A 194 -12.71 12.07 3.28
CA LEU A 194 -11.39 11.46 3.54
C LEU A 194 -10.39 11.79 2.44
N TYR A 195 -10.82 11.74 1.17
CA TYR A 195 -9.98 12.09 0.02
C TYR A 195 -9.54 13.56 0.04
N ARG A 196 -10.48 14.50 0.15
CA ARG A 196 -10.17 15.93 0.11
C ARG A 196 -9.32 16.40 1.29
N ALA A 197 -9.50 15.77 2.45
CA ALA A 197 -8.78 16.10 3.67
C ALA A 197 -7.45 15.33 3.83
N ASP A 198 -7.15 14.41 2.92
CA ASP A 198 -6.03 13.45 2.99
C ASP A 198 -5.91 12.73 4.35
N LEU A 199 -7.06 12.38 4.94
CA LEU A 199 -7.10 11.68 6.23
C LEU A 199 -6.83 10.19 6.06
N LYS A 200 -6.11 9.61 7.02
CA LYS A 200 -5.70 8.21 7.05
C LYS A 200 -6.55 7.40 8.01
N ILE A 201 -7.00 6.22 7.58
CA ILE A 201 -7.73 5.28 8.43
C ILE A 201 -6.75 4.59 9.38
N VAL A 202 -7.05 4.67 10.67
CA VAL A 202 -6.25 4.12 11.78
C VAL A 202 -6.82 2.78 12.26
N SER A 203 -8.14 2.74 12.44
CA SER A 203 -8.89 1.58 12.88
C SER A 203 -10.32 1.66 12.35
N VAL A 204 -10.97 0.52 12.23
CA VAL A 204 -12.39 0.41 11.88
C VAL A 204 -13.08 -0.47 12.91
N THR A 205 -14.33 -0.16 13.27
CA THR A 205 -15.14 -1.00 14.15
C THR A 205 -16.56 -1.12 13.60
N PRO A 206 -17.18 -2.33 13.60
CA PRO A 206 -18.60 -2.46 13.38
C PRO A 206 -19.35 -1.94 14.62
N VAL A 207 -20.57 -1.47 14.38
CA VAL A 207 -21.53 -1.08 15.41
C VAL A 207 -22.86 -1.71 15.03
N PHE A 208 -23.42 -2.47 15.97
CA PHE A 208 -24.57 -3.34 15.70
C PHE A 208 -25.88 -2.69 16.15
N GLY A 209 -26.94 -2.91 15.38
CA GLY A 209 -28.29 -2.51 15.74
C GLY A 209 -28.85 -3.36 16.89
N PHE A 210 -30.03 -2.96 17.39
CA PHE A 210 -30.73 -3.71 18.45
C PHE A 210 -31.09 -5.15 18.07
N ASP A 211 -31.19 -5.45 16.77
CA ASP A 211 -31.45 -6.78 16.22
C ASP A 211 -30.17 -7.61 15.99
N GLY A 212 -29.00 -7.06 16.36
CA GLY A 212 -27.69 -7.68 16.15
C GLY A 212 -27.20 -7.60 14.70
N SER A 213 -27.92 -6.93 13.81
CA SER A 213 -27.44 -6.70 12.44
C SER A 213 -26.38 -5.60 12.39
N LEU A 214 -25.47 -5.70 11.43
CA LEU A 214 -24.48 -4.64 11.19
C LEU A 214 -25.20 -3.41 10.64
N ASP A 215 -25.43 -2.43 11.51
CA ASP A 215 -26.06 -1.16 11.14
C ASP A 215 -25.01 -0.22 10.54
N MET A 216 -23.88 -0.03 11.23
CA MET A 216 -22.86 0.94 10.87
C MET A 216 -21.46 0.37 10.99
N LYS A 217 -20.51 0.85 10.19
CA LYS A 217 -19.09 0.77 10.54
C LYS A 217 -18.54 2.17 10.72
N TYR A 218 -17.77 2.37 11.79
CA TYR A 218 -17.06 3.61 12.04
C TYR A 218 -15.58 3.44 11.77
N ALA A 219 -14.96 4.48 11.24
CA ALA A 219 -13.52 4.60 11.12
C ALA A 219 -13.00 5.62 12.11
N LEU A 220 -11.91 5.27 12.80
CA LEU A 220 -11.03 6.22 13.46
C LEU A 220 -10.04 6.72 12.42
N VAL A 221 -9.95 8.04 12.24
CA VAL A 221 -9.07 8.63 11.23
C VAL A 221 -8.20 9.74 11.80
N ALA A 222 -7.01 9.92 11.22
CA ALA A 222 -6.01 10.90 11.63
C ALA A 222 -5.38 11.57 10.39
N LYS A 223 -4.63 12.66 10.60
CA LYS A 223 -3.92 13.36 9.51
C LYS A 223 -2.71 12.59 8.97
N GLN A 224 -2.10 11.76 9.81
CA GLN A 224 -0.92 10.96 9.49
C GLN A 224 -1.21 9.49 9.77
N PHE A 225 -0.40 8.60 9.20
CA PHE A 225 -0.50 7.20 9.54
C PHE A 225 -0.13 6.99 11.00
N THR A 226 -0.88 6.14 11.68
CA THR A 226 -0.51 5.69 13.02
C THR A 226 -0.44 4.18 12.99
N LEU A 227 0.73 3.64 13.33
CA LEU A 227 0.84 2.23 13.65
C LEU A 227 0.47 2.13 15.12
N GLN A 228 -0.80 1.84 15.42
CA GLN A 228 -1.13 1.44 16.78
C GLN A 228 -0.25 0.25 17.17
N ARG A 229 -0.01 0.09 18.48
CA ARG A 229 0.82 -0.97 19.06
C ARG A 229 0.13 -2.34 18.92
N TYR A 230 0.00 -2.78 17.70
CA TYR A 230 -0.56 -4.06 17.34
C TYR A 230 0.52 -5.12 17.47
N THR A 231 0.13 -6.30 17.95
CA THR A 231 1.03 -7.45 17.96
C THR A 231 1.20 -7.99 16.55
N LYS A 232 2.30 -8.70 16.29
CA LYS A 232 2.57 -9.28 14.97
C LYS A 232 1.57 -10.37 14.54
N GLU A 233 0.70 -10.81 15.44
CA GLU A 233 -0.25 -11.91 15.21
C GLU A 233 -1.63 -11.42 14.77
N ASP A 234 -1.82 -10.12 14.68
CA ASP A 234 -3.13 -9.57 14.40
C ASP A 234 -3.40 -9.39 12.91
N ASP A 235 -4.66 -9.59 12.50
CA ASP A 235 -5.13 -9.29 11.14
C ASP A 235 -4.98 -7.80 10.84
N ARG A 236 -4.39 -7.48 9.70
CA ARG A 236 -4.17 -6.08 9.27
C ARG A 236 -4.69 -5.86 7.87
N TYR A 237 -5.12 -4.63 7.63
CA TYR A 237 -5.66 -4.18 6.36
C TYR A 237 -4.85 -3.01 5.84
N LEU A 238 -4.51 -3.05 4.55
CA LEU A 238 -3.95 -1.92 3.82
C LEU A 238 -4.99 -1.46 2.80
N GLU A 239 -5.50 -0.24 2.95
CA GLU A 239 -6.37 0.39 1.95
C GLU A 239 -5.54 1.37 1.12
N ILE A 240 -5.59 1.20 -0.21
CA ILE A 240 -5.01 2.13 -1.18
C ILE A 240 -6.08 2.57 -2.18
N ARG A 241 -5.84 3.72 -2.79
CA ARG A 241 -6.56 4.20 -3.97
C ARG A 241 -5.67 4.13 -5.19
N LEU A 242 -6.22 3.63 -6.28
CA LEU A 242 -5.57 3.55 -7.58
C LEU A 242 -6.48 4.20 -8.63
N PRO A 243 -6.05 5.25 -9.34
CA PRO A 243 -6.82 5.82 -10.44
C PRO A 243 -7.17 4.76 -11.49
N THR A 244 -8.37 4.83 -12.08
CA THR A 244 -8.78 3.87 -13.13
C THR A 244 -7.98 4.03 -14.43
N ASP A 245 -7.36 5.19 -14.61
CA ASP A 245 -6.49 5.57 -15.73
C ASP A 245 -4.99 5.42 -15.40
N SER A 246 -4.64 4.71 -14.32
CA SER A 246 -3.25 4.39 -13.97
C SER A 246 -2.56 3.53 -15.04
N ASP A 247 -1.26 3.74 -15.21
CA ASP A 247 -0.40 2.88 -16.03
C ASP A 247 -0.32 1.45 -15.48
N THR A 248 -0.53 1.27 -14.18
CA THR A 248 -0.60 -0.06 -13.54
C THR A 248 -2.03 -0.55 -13.56
N SER A 249 -2.25 -1.68 -14.22
CA SER A 249 -3.58 -2.29 -14.24
C SER A 249 -3.95 -2.88 -12.88
N LEU A 250 -5.24 -2.90 -12.56
CA LEU A 250 -5.75 -3.57 -11.36
C LEU A 250 -5.29 -5.03 -11.31
N SER A 251 -5.38 -5.77 -12.42
CA SER A 251 -4.96 -7.17 -12.49
C SER A 251 -3.48 -7.39 -12.17
N GLU A 252 -2.60 -6.49 -12.60
CA GLU A 252 -1.17 -6.55 -12.29
C GLU A 252 -0.94 -6.40 -10.79
N LEU A 253 -1.56 -5.39 -10.20
CA LEU A 253 -1.46 -5.14 -8.76
C LEU A 253 -1.99 -6.31 -7.92
N LEU A 254 -3.13 -6.91 -8.31
CA LEU A 254 -3.68 -8.07 -7.60
C LEU A 254 -2.76 -9.29 -7.69
N SER A 255 -2.13 -9.51 -8.86
CA SER A 255 -1.20 -10.63 -9.05
C SER A 255 0.08 -10.45 -8.22
N VAL A 256 0.56 -9.21 -8.07
CA VAL A 256 1.72 -8.91 -7.22
C VAL A 256 1.40 -9.10 -5.74
N ALA A 257 0.21 -8.68 -5.29
CA ALA A 257 -0.24 -8.93 -3.92
C ALA A 257 -0.30 -10.43 -3.62
N ASP A 258 -0.88 -11.23 -4.53
CA ASP A 258 -0.93 -12.69 -4.42
C ASP A 258 0.47 -13.33 -4.37
N ALA A 259 1.40 -12.85 -5.20
CA ALA A 259 2.81 -13.30 -5.18
C ALA A 259 3.51 -13.03 -3.84
N TYR A 260 3.02 -12.09 -3.04
CA TYR A 260 3.53 -11.77 -1.70
C TYR A 260 2.73 -12.42 -0.56
N GLY A 261 1.76 -13.29 -0.85
CA GLY A 261 0.91 -13.88 0.19
C GLY A 261 -0.17 -12.93 0.72
N ILE A 262 -0.34 -11.76 0.10
CA ILE A 262 -1.28 -10.74 0.55
C ILE A 262 -2.64 -10.96 -0.10
N GLY A 263 -3.65 -11.23 0.72
CA GLY A 263 -5.02 -11.44 0.28
C GLY A 263 -5.71 -10.13 -0.13
N VAL A 264 -6.68 -10.24 -1.02
CA VAL A 264 -7.59 -9.13 -1.36
C VAL A 264 -8.85 -9.27 -0.51
N TYR A 265 -9.12 -8.28 0.34
CA TYR A 265 -10.32 -8.26 1.16
C TYR A 265 -11.50 -7.64 0.42
N ARG A 266 -11.27 -6.52 -0.26
CA ARG A 266 -12.32 -5.80 -0.97
C ARG A 266 -11.77 -4.92 -2.08
N ILE A 267 -12.55 -4.77 -3.15
CA ILE A 267 -12.34 -3.77 -4.18
C ILE A 267 -13.65 -3.02 -4.41
N ASN A 268 -13.61 -1.70 -4.31
CA ASN A 268 -14.73 -0.82 -4.65
C ASN A 268 -14.29 0.17 -5.74
N THR A 269 -15.22 0.58 -6.59
CA THR A 269 -15.00 1.72 -7.49
C THR A 269 -15.65 2.94 -6.88
N ALA A 270 -14.89 4.01 -6.72
CA ALA A 270 -15.36 5.30 -6.24
C ALA A 270 -15.11 6.38 -7.28
N SER A 271 -16.13 7.20 -7.53
CA SER A 271 -16.01 8.43 -8.31
C SER A 271 -15.90 9.62 -7.37
N TYR A 272 -14.98 10.54 -7.66
CA TYR A 272 -14.82 11.78 -6.92
C TYR A 272 -14.87 12.97 -7.85
N HIS A 273 -15.46 14.06 -7.37
CA HIS A 273 -15.41 15.35 -8.07
C HIS A 273 -14.11 16.07 -7.72
N THR A 274 -13.26 16.25 -8.72
CA THR A 274 -12.08 17.11 -8.65
C THR A 274 -12.37 18.44 -9.36
N GLU A 275 -11.52 19.44 -9.14
CA GLU A 275 -11.58 20.70 -9.92
C GLU A 275 -11.47 20.45 -11.44
N SER A 276 -10.79 19.36 -11.82
CA SER A 276 -10.59 18.94 -13.21
C SER A 276 -11.73 18.09 -13.80
N GLY A 277 -12.78 17.82 -13.01
CA GLY A 277 -13.90 16.96 -13.40
C GLY A 277 -14.04 15.72 -12.52
N GLU A 278 -14.94 14.82 -12.92
CA GLU A 278 -15.13 13.53 -12.25
C GLU A 278 -13.97 12.59 -12.59
N ARG A 279 -13.33 12.03 -11.56
CA ARG A 279 -12.32 10.96 -11.70
C ARG A 279 -12.79 9.72 -10.98
N SER A 280 -12.59 8.58 -11.60
CA SER A 280 -12.87 7.28 -10.99
C SER A 280 -11.56 6.66 -10.48
N SER A 281 -11.66 5.94 -9.38
CA SER A 281 -10.55 5.19 -8.80
C SER A 281 -11.05 3.89 -8.18
N TYR A 282 -10.16 2.92 -8.09
CA TYR A 282 -10.35 1.73 -7.28
C TYR A 282 -9.91 2.03 -5.86
N SER A 283 -10.78 1.81 -4.87
CA SER A 283 -10.37 1.61 -3.47
C SER A 283 -10.16 0.11 -3.26
N ILE A 284 -8.91 -0.27 -3.00
CA ILE A 284 -8.48 -1.66 -2.86
C ILE A 284 -8.05 -1.85 -1.41
N VAL A 285 -8.66 -2.83 -0.74
CA VAL A 285 -8.33 -3.24 0.62
C VAL A 285 -7.65 -4.60 0.56
N PHE A 286 -6.38 -4.62 0.91
CA PHE A 286 -5.60 -5.84 1.11
C PHE A 286 -5.69 -6.30 2.56
N HIS A 287 -5.51 -7.61 2.76
CA HIS A 287 -5.53 -8.29 4.05
C HIS A 287 -4.29 -9.14 4.21
N SER A 288 -3.76 -9.17 5.43
CA SER A 288 -2.61 -9.99 5.79
C SER A 288 -2.78 -10.53 7.22
N GLU A 289 -2.57 -11.84 7.38
CA GLU A 289 -2.54 -12.54 8.66
C GLU A 289 -1.10 -12.50 9.21
N GLY A 290 -0.73 -11.40 9.87
CA GLY A 290 0.58 -11.23 10.49
C GLY A 290 1.77 -11.00 9.52
N GLU A 291 1.57 -11.05 8.20
CA GLU A 291 2.61 -10.67 7.24
C GLU A 291 2.72 -9.15 7.08
N SER A 292 3.91 -8.69 6.71
CA SER A 292 4.18 -7.27 6.51
C SER A 292 3.72 -6.80 5.12
N PHE A 293 3.09 -5.61 5.07
CA PHE A 293 2.83 -4.94 3.80
C PHE A 293 4.08 -4.27 3.21
N THR A 294 5.23 -4.36 3.89
CA THR A 294 6.48 -3.68 3.50
C THR A 294 6.85 -3.92 2.05
N THR A 295 6.94 -5.19 1.60
CA THR A 295 7.35 -5.50 0.23
C THR A 295 6.35 -4.98 -0.81
N LEU A 296 5.05 -5.03 -0.50
CA LEU A 296 4.02 -4.45 -1.36
C LEU A 296 4.14 -2.92 -1.43
N LEU A 297 4.40 -2.25 -0.30
CA LEU A 297 4.64 -0.81 -0.26
C LEU A 297 5.92 -0.43 -1.01
N VAL A 298 6.99 -1.23 -0.93
CA VAL A 298 8.19 -1.04 -1.75
C VAL A 298 7.84 -1.15 -3.24
N TYR A 299 7.11 -2.19 -3.64
CA TYR A 299 6.64 -2.34 -5.02
C TYR A 299 5.83 -1.13 -5.49
N LEU A 300 4.86 -0.70 -4.69
CA LEU A 300 4.01 0.45 -4.99
C LEU A 300 4.85 1.73 -5.17
N THR A 301 5.75 2.02 -4.22
CA THR A 301 6.63 3.20 -4.30
C THR A 301 7.58 3.18 -5.50
N LEU A 302 8.08 2.01 -5.89
CA LEU A 302 9.02 1.90 -7.01
C LEU A 302 8.35 1.89 -8.38
N PHE A 303 7.16 1.28 -8.50
CA PHE A 303 6.60 0.93 -9.81
C PHE A 303 5.20 1.49 -10.07
N VAL A 304 4.52 2.05 -9.08
CA VAL A 304 3.17 2.60 -9.21
C VAL A 304 3.20 4.09 -8.86
N TYR A 305 3.04 4.95 -9.87
CA TYR A 305 3.30 6.39 -9.70
C TYR A 305 2.17 7.18 -9.04
N ASP A 306 0.95 6.68 -9.11
CA ASP A 306 -0.27 7.44 -8.82
C ASP A 306 -1.16 6.80 -7.76
N TYR A 307 -0.64 5.82 -7.02
CA TYR A 307 -1.36 5.26 -5.88
C TYR A 307 -1.40 6.24 -4.71
N THR A 308 -2.47 6.18 -3.93
CA THR A 308 -2.60 6.94 -2.68
C THR A 308 -2.88 5.98 -1.53
N PRO A 309 -2.01 5.88 -0.52
CA PRO A 309 -2.30 5.08 0.65
C PRO A 309 -3.37 5.78 1.51
N VAL A 310 -4.41 5.03 1.86
CA VAL A 310 -5.57 5.49 2.63
C VAL A 310 -5.45 5.09 4.10
N GLY A 311 -4.89 3.93 4.40
CA GLY A 311 -4.72 3.51 5.79
C GLY A 311 -4.06 2.15 5.91
N ILE A 312 -3.37 1.94 7.03
CA ILE A 312 -3.00 0.61 7.52
C ILE A 312 -3.68 0.46 8.87
N TYR A 313 -4.65 -0.43 8.96
CA TYR A 313 -5.57 -0.46 10.08
C TYR A 313 -5.98 -1.88 10.47
N LYS A 314 -6.68 -1.98 11.59
CA LYS A 314 -7.40 -3.18 12.02
C LYS A 314 -8.90 -2.97 11.99
N ASN A 315 -9.61 -4.07 11.85
CA ASN A 315 -11.00 -4.16 12.27
C ASN A 315 -11.00 -4.57 13.75
N LEU A 316 -11.51 -3.70 14.61
CA LEU A 316 -11.75 -3.97 16.03
C LEU A 316 -13.15 -4.56 16.16
N GLU A 317 -13.34 -5.51 17.08
CA GLU A 317 -14.63 -6.11 17.43
C GLU A 317 -14.97 -5.86 18.90
#